data_AF-E0ZLU4-F1
#
_entry.id   AF-E0ZLU4-F1
#
_cell.length_a   1.000
_cell.length_b   1.000
_cell.length_c   1.000
_cell.angle_alpha   90.00
_cell.angle_beta   90.00
_cell.angle_gamma   90.00
#
_symmetry.space_group_name_H-M   'P 1'
#
loop_
_entity.id
_entity.type
_entity.pdbx_description
1 polymer ?
#
loop_
_entity_poly.entity_id
_entity_poly.type
_entity_poly.pdbx_seq_one_letter_code
_entity_poly.pdbx_strand_id
1 'polypeptide(L)'
;YTYVSANCFAGYFLAGLAQYGRFIPPTDKVIIYGEGNRKVIWVYEDDAATYALKTVDDPKTVNKTVYIRPAKNILSQREVVGIWEKLCGRVLEKTHISEEDWLSPMEDGSTSVQRKVEMAIFYHIFFKGELANFDLNQSNQCEAASLYPDVEYTSVERYLSRFA
;
A
#
# COMPACT_ATOMS: atom_id res chain seq x y z
N TYR A 1 -6.40 10.62 -22.77
CA TYR A 1 -5.44 9.86 -21.93
C TYR A 1 -6.03 9.67 -20.55
N THR A 2 -5.52 8.72 -19.77
CA THR A 2 -5.90 8.49 -18.37
C THR A 2 -4.64 8.10 -17.59
N TYR A 3 -4.40 8.70 -16.44
CA TYR A 3 -3.36 8.26 -15.50
C TYR A 3 -4.01 7.42 -14.41
N VAL A 4 -3.53 6.20 -14.18
CA VAL A 4 -4.06 5.32 -13.13
C VAL A 4 -3.04 5.26 -11.99
N SER A 5 -3.44 5.70 -10.81
CA SER A 5 -2.66 5.59 -9.57
C SER A 5 -3.18 4.41 -8.76
N ALA A 6 -2.48 3.27 -8.87
CA ALA A 6 -2.90 1.99 -8.28
C ALA A 6 -2.45 1.78 -6.82
N ASN A 7 -1.65 2.70 -6.26
CA ASN A 7 -1.10 2.60 -4.89
C ASN A 7 -0.28 1.31 -4.65
N CYS A 8 -0.33 0.73 -3.45
CA CYS A 8 0.50 -0.42 -3.07
C CYS A 8 -0.13 -1.74 -3.49
N PHE A 9 0.52 -2.46 -4.40
CA PHE A 9 0.12 -3.83 -4.76
C PHE A 9 0.21 -4.79 -3.58
N ALA A 10 -0.84 -5.60 -3.42
CA ALA A 10 -1.01 -6.48 -2.29
C ALA A 10 0.06 -7.58 -2.24
N GLY A 11 0.39 -8.21 -3.37
CA GLY A 11 1.44 -9.23 -3.45
C GLY A 11 2.82 -8.69 -3.09
N TYR A 12 3.09 -7.42 -3.40
CA TYR A 12 4.39 -6.80 -3.17
C TYR A 12 4.56 -6.25 -1.74
N PHE A 13 3.51 -5.61 -1.22
CA PHE A 13 3.57 -4.95 0.09
C PHE A 13 2.73 -5.67 1.15
N LEU A 14 1.45 -5.94 0.87
CA LEU A 14 0.52 -6.45 1.88
C LEU A 14 0.84 -7.89 2.31
N ALA A 15 1.20 -8.76 1.36
CA ALA A 15 1.47 -10.17 1.60
C ALA A 15 2.58 -10.36 2.64
N GLY A 16 3.62 -9.52 2.61
CA GLY A 16 4.67 -9.52 3.62
C GLY A 16 4.43 -8.64 4.84
N LEU A 17 3.24 -8.06 5.03
CA LEU A 17 2.96 -7.02 6.03
C LEU A 17 3.92 -5.82 5.95
N ALA A 18 4.26 -5.46 4.71
CA ALA A 18 5.29 -4.50 4.34
C ALA A 18 6.67 -4.78 4.93
N GLN A 19 7.01 -6.03 5.25
CA GLN A 19 8.38 -6.35 5.63
C GLN A 19 9.28 -6.36 4.39
N TYR A 20 10.27 -5.50 4.37
CA TYR A 20 11.22 -5.40 3.26
C TYR A 20 11.82 -6.78 2.91
N GLY A 21 11.69 -7.18 1.64
CA GLY A 21 12.18 -8.47 1.13
C GLY A 21 11.37 -9.70 1.56
N ARG A 22 10.17 -9.54 2.13
CA ARG A 22 9.26 -10.66 2.46
C ARG A 22 7.94 -10.52 1.71
N PHE A 23 7.43 -11.67 1.26
CA PHE A 23 6.19 -11.75 0.46
C PHE A 23 5.18 -12.75 1.05
N ILE A 24 5.38 -13.15 2.30
CA ILE A 24 4.52 -14.03 3.10
C ILE A 24 4.44 -13.41 4.49
N PRO A 25 3.28 -13.40 5.15
CA PRO A 25 3.13 -12.63 6.38
C PRO A 25 3.88 -13.33 7.52
N PRO A 26 4.77 -12.63 8.24
CA PRO A 26 5.48 -13.22 9.38
C PRO A 26 4.52 -13.58 10.52
N THR A 27 4.87 -14.59 11.31
CA THR A 27 4.08 -15.08 12.46
C THR A 27 4.80 -14.92 13.80
N ASP A 28 6.01 -14.36 13.79
CA ASP A 28 6.88 -14.12 14.95
C ASP A 28 7.05 -12.63 15.24
N LYS A 29 7.59 -11.87 14.27
CA LYS A 29 7.97 -10.47 14.47
C LYS A 29 7.78 -9.62 13.22
N VAL A 30 7.61 -8.32 13.43
CA VAL A 30 7.50 -7.28 12.39
C VAL A 30 8.28 -6.04 12.78
N ILE A 31 8.84 -5.39 11.76
CA ILE A 31 9.39 -4.04 11.83
C ILE A 31 8.31 -3.05 11.40
N ILE A 32 8.09 -2.04 12.24
CA ILE A 32 7.19 -0.92 11.99
C ILE A 32 8.03 0.29 11.56
N TYR A 33 7.68 0.88 10.42
CA TYR A 33 8.38 2.07 9.90
C TYR A 33 7.90 3.33 10.63
N GLY A 34 8.81 4.00 11.33
CA GLY A 34 8.48 5.09 12.24
C GLY A 34 7.44 4.65 13.27
N GLU A 35 6.38 5.43 13.44
CA GLU A 35 5.26 5.07 14.31
C GLU A 35 4.24 4.14 13.65
N GLY A 36 4.35 3.86 12.34
CA GLY A 36 3.42 2.98 11.62
C GLY A 36 1.98 3.50 11.51
N ASN A 37 1.74 4.77 11.82
CA ASN A 37 0.41 5.40 11.84
C ASN A 37 0.02 6.07 10.51
N ARG A 38 0.97 6.23 9.58
CA ARG A 38 0.69 6.80 8.25
C ARG A 38 -0.24 5.86 7.47
N LYS A 39 -1.30 6.42 6.88
CA LYS A 39 -2.24 5.65 6.06
C LYS A 39 -1.59 5.24 4.75
N VAL A 40 -1.79 3.99 4.39
CA VAL A 40 -1.36 3.36 3.14
C VAL A 40 -2.61 2.80 2.46
N ILE A 41 -2.54 2.62 1.15
CA ILE A 41 -3.66 2.12 0.35
C ILE A 41 -3.22 0.83 -0.32
N TRP A 42 -3.81 -0.27 0.14
CA TRP A 42 -3.43 -1.63 -0.26
C TRP A 42 -4.41 -2.14 -1.32
N VAL A 43 -3.91 -2.49 -2.49
CA VAL A 43 -4.75 -2.84 -3.64
C VAL A 43 -4.33 -4.20 -4.18
N TYR A 44 -5.27 -5.13 -4.26
CA TYR A 44 -5.03 -6.41 -4.92
C TYR A 44 -4.90 -6.20 -6.42
N GLU A 45 -3.93 -6.88 -7.03
CA GLU A 45 -3.53 -6.69 -8.42
C GLU A 45 -4.67 -6.92 -9.41
N ASP A 46 -5.53 -7.92 -9.16
CA ASP A 46 -6.71 -8.17 -10.02
C ASP A 46 -7.72 -7.02 -9.95
N ASP A 47 -7.90 -6.40 -8.78
CA ASP A 47 -8.78 -5.24 -8.62
C ASP A 47 -8.17 -4.02 -9.31
N ALA A 48 -6.85 -3.83 -9.20
CA ALA A 48 -6.14 -2.77 -9.91
C ALA A 48 -6.30 -2.90 -11.42
N ALA A 49 -6.15 -4.12 -11.96
CA ALA A 49 -6.39 -4.42 -13.37
C ALA A 49 -7.85 -4.15 -13.77
N THR A 50 -8.81 -4.58 -12.95
CA THR A 50 -10.24 -4.38 -13.18
C THR A 50 -10.58 -2.90 -13.27
N TYR A 51 -10.14 -2.10 -12.29
CA TYR A 51 -10.36 -0.65 -12.31
C TYR A 51 -9.66 0.02 -13.50
N ALA A 52 -8.42 -0.37 -13.82
CA ALA A 52 -7.72 0.17 -14.98
C ALA A 52 -8.49 -0.10 -16.28
N LEU A 53 -8.99 -1.33 -16.48
CA LEU A 53 -9.80 -1.70 -17.65
C LEU A 53 -11.10 -0.90 -17.75
N LYS A 54 -11.79 -0.66 -16.62
CA LYS A 54 -13.01 0.16 -16.63
C LYS A 54 -12.77 1.60 -17.11
N THR A 55 -11.55 2.11 -16.99
CA THR A 55 -11.20 3.49 -17.39
C THR A 55 -10.89 3.66 -18.87
N VAL A 56 -10.81 2.57 -19.65
CA VAL A 56 -10.35 2.60 -21.05
C VAL A 56 -11.34 3.36 -21.94
N ASP A 57 -12.62 2.99 -21.85
CA ASP A 57 -13.69 3.55 -22.70
C ASP A 57 -14.66 4.47 -21.92
N ASP A 58 -14.38 4.77 -20.64
CA ASP A 58 -15.23 5.66 -19.86
C ASP A 58 -14.94 7.15 -20.20
N PRO A 59 -15.88 7.89 -20.79
CA PRO A 59 -15.69 9.32 -21.07
C PRO A 59 -15.43 10.15 -19.81
N LYS A 60 -15.82 9.66 -18.62
CA LYS A 60 -15.59 10.35 -17.34
C LYS A 60 -14.13 10.36 -16.92
N THR A 61 -13.28 9.50 -17.48
CA THR A 61 -11.85 9.38 -17.12
C THR A 61 -10.92 10.02 -18.14
N VAL A 62 -11.45 10.55 -19.24
CA VAL A 62 -10.67 11.26 -20.26
C VAL A 62 -10.00 12.49 -19.66
N ASN A 63 -8.69 12.58 -19.83
CA ASN A 63 -7.81 13.64 -19.34
C ASN A 63 -7.77 13.76 -17.81
N LYS A 64 -7.91 12.63 -17.12
CA LYS A 64 -7.93 12.56 -15.65
C LYS A 64 -6.88 11.63 -15.08
N THR A 65 -6.58 11.86 -13.80
CA THR A 65 -5.93 10.91 -12.92
C THR A 65 -6.99 10.16 -12.11
N VAL A 66 -7.04 8.85 -12.26
CA VAL A 66 -7.92 7.95 -11.52
C VAL A 66 -7.10 7.29 -10.42
N TYR A 67 -7.46 7.57 -9.17
CA TYR A 67 -6.85 6.97 -8.00
C TYR A 67 -7.69 5.79 -7.52
N ILE A 68 -7.05 4.65 -7.27
CA ILE A 68 -7.72 3.47 -6.72
C ILE A 68 -7.56 3.52 -5.20
N ARG A 69 -8.55 4.08 -4.50
CA ARG A 69 -8.53 4.28 -3.04
C ARG A 69 -9.75 3.63 -2.36
N PRO A 70 -9.90 2.30 -2.45
CA PRO A 70 -11.02 1.62 -1.81
C PRO A 70 -11.00 1.86 -0.30
N ALA A 71 -12.10 2.40 0.23
CA ALA A 71 -12.16 2.94 1.60
C ALA A 71 -11.73 1.93 2.69
N LYS A 72 -12.11 0.64 2.55
CA LYS A 72 -11.74 -0.41 3.52
C LYS A 72 -10.24 -0.75 3.51
N ASN A 73 -9.50 -0.32 2.49
CA ASN A 73 -8.07 -0.62 2.35
C ASN A 73 -7.20 0.61 2.60
N ILE A 74 -7.76 1.72 3.10
CA ILE A 74 -6.99 2.88 3.57
C ILE A 74 -6.60 2.61 5.03
N LEU A 75 -5.50 1.90 5.22
CA LEU A 75 -5.07 1.37 6.52
C LEU A 75 -3.59 1.68 6.74
N SER A 76 -3.24 2.00 7.98
CA SER A 76 -1.86 2.13 8.43
C SER A 76 -1.20 0.75 8.55
N GLN A 77 0.13 0.72 8.59
CA GLN A 77 0.86 -0.53 8.79
C GLN A 77 0.44 -1.22 10.10
N ARG A 78 0.18 -0.46 11.17
CA ARG A 78 -0.27 -1.00 12.46
C ARG A 78 -1.65 -1.64 12.38
N GLU A 79 -2.59 -1.03 11.66
CA GLU A 79 -3.92 -1.60 11.46
C GLU A 79 -3.84 -2.90 10.66
N VAL A 80 -3.00 -2.96 9.62
CA VAL A 80 -2.73 -4.18 8.85
C VAL A 80 -2.15 -5.28 9.72
N VAL A 81 -1.14 -4.97 10.54
CA VAL A 81 -0.57 -5.92 11.50
C VAL A 81 -1.63 -6.41 12.48
N GLY A 82 -2.47 -5.53 13.02
CA GLY A 82 -3.56 -5.92 13.92
C GLY A 82 -4.60 -6.85 13.28
N ILE A 83 -4.93 -6.62 12.00
CA ILE A 83 -5.79 -7.53 11.22
C ILE A 83 -5.12 -8.90 11.10
N TRP A 84 -3.82 -8.93 10.77
CA TRP A 84 -3.09 -10.18 10.65
C TRP A 84 -2.98 -10.95 11.98
N GLU A 85 -2.71 -10.27 13.10
CA GLU A 85 -2.67 -10.87 14.43
C GLU A 85 -3.99 -11.56 14.80
N LYS A 86 -5.11 -10.91 14.47
CA LYS A 86 -6.45 -11.49 14.65
C LYS A 86 -6.65 -12.73 13.77
N LEU A 87 -6.21 -12.68 12.51
CA LEU A 87 -6.36 -13.79 11.56
C LEU A 87 -5.49 -14.99 11.92
N CYS A 88 -4.23 -14.77 12.29
CA CYS A 88 -3.30 -15.86 12.63
C CYS A 88 -3.37 -16.31 14.10
N GLY A 89 -4.17 -15.63 14.93
CA GLY A 89 -4.35 -15.98 16.34
C GLY A 89 -3.10 -15.79 17.20
N ARG A 90 -2.15 -14.95 16.76
CA ARG A 90 -0.88 -14.70 17.45
C ARG A 90 -0.60 -13.21 17.58
N VAL A 91 -0.02 -12.83 18.70
CA VAL A 91 0.53 -11.49 18.90
C VAL A 91 1.98 -11.49 18.43
N LEU A 92 2.31 -10.62 17.48
CA LEU A 92 3.65 -10.47 16.93
C LEU A 92 4.50 -9.54 17.81
N GLU A 93 5.79 -9.85 17.91
CA GLU A 93 6.79 -8.92 18.43
C GLU A 93 6.93 -7.76 17.43
N LYS A 94 6.84 -6.52 17.92
CA LYS A 94 6.88 -5.31 17.09
C LYS A 94 8.10 -4.50 17.47
N THR A 95 9.02 -4.32 16.52
CA THR A 95 10.12 -3.37 16.64
C THR A 95 9.84 -2.17 15.74
N HIS A 96 10.47 -1.04 16.03
CA HIS A 96 10.34 0.18 15.25
C HIS A 96 11.67 0.53 14.61
N ILE A 97 11.64 1.03 13.37
CA ILE A 97 12.81 1.60 12.70
C ILE A 97 12.58 3.10 12.47
N SER A 98 13.53 3.92 12.90
CA SER A 98 13.45 5.37 12.73
C SER A 98 13.67 5.77 11.26
N GLU A 99 13.28 7.00 10.92
CA GLU A 99 13.55 7.59 9.60
C GLU A 99 15.06 7.65 9.33
N GLU A 100 15.84 8.06 10.32
CA GLU A 100 17.30 8.14 10.25
C GLU A 100 17.92 6.76 10.04
N ASP A 101 17.53 5.76 10.84
CA ASP A 101 18.07 4.40 10.72
C ASP A 101 17.72 3.77 9.37
N TRP A 102 16.49 3.98 8.88
CA TRP A 102 16.08 3.49 7.56
C TRP A 102 16.88 4.12 6.43
N LEU A 103 17.18 5.43 6.51
CA LEU A 103 17.90 6.15 5.47
C LEU A 103 19.42 6.04 5.59
N SER A 104 19.96 5.65 6.75
CA SER A 104 21.41 5.57 6.98
C SER A 104 22.20 4.80 5.90
N PRO A 105 21.69 3.69 5.30
CA PRO A 105 22.41 2.99 4.24
C PRO A 105 22.45 3.74 2.90
N MET A 106 21.68 4.81 2.71
CA MET A 106 21.65 5.58 1.45
C MET A 106 22.99 6.26 1.14
N GLU A 107 23.68 6.72 2.18
CA GLU A 107 24.99 7.38 2.09
C GLU A 107 26.15 6.39 1.91
N ASP A 108 25.91 5.10 2.17
CA ASP A 108 26.90 4.04 1.96
C ASP A 108 27.11 3.80 0.44
N GLY A 109 28.37 3.89 0.00
CA GLY A 109 28.78 3.62 -1.38
C GLY A 109 28.65 2.14 -1.77
N SER A 110 28.55 1.23 -0.80
CA SER A 110 28.34 -0.21 -1.03
C SER A 110 26.87 -0.57 -1.24
N THR A 111 25.93 0.31 -0.87
CA THR A 111 24.50 0.10 -1.09
C THR A 111 24.19 0.18 -2.59
N SER A 112 23.61 -0.89 -3.15
CA SER A 112 23.25 -0.94 -4.57
C SER A 112 22.21 0.12 -4.94
N VAL A 113 22.27 0.61 -6.18
CA VAL A 113 21.28 1.57 -6.71
C VAL A 113 19.86 1.03 -6.57
N GLN A 114 19.65 -0.25 -6.86
CA GLN A 114 18.35 -0.90 -6.70
C GLN A 114 17.84 -0.79 -5.26
N ARG A 115 18.69 -1.10 -4.27
CA ARG A 115 18.34 -1.00 -2.86
C ARG A 115 18.00 0.44 -2.47
N LYS A 116 18.74 1.44 -2.97
CA LYS A 116 18.43 2.86 -2.74
C LYS A 116 17.05 3.24 -3.30
N VAL A 117 16.70 2.76 -4.49
CA VAL A 117 15.36 2.99 -5.09
C VAL A 117 14.26 2.37 -4.22
N GLU A 118 14.43 1.12 -3.80
CA GLU A 118 13.44 0.45 -2.94
C GLU A 118 13.32 1.16 -1.58
N MET A 119 14.44 1.59 -0.99
CA MET A 119 14.44 2.35 0.25
C MET A 119 13.70 3.68 0.12
N ALA A 120 13.88 4.40 -0.99
CA ALA A 120 13.15 5.63 -1.29
C ALA A 120 11.64 5.37 -1.43
N ILE A 121 11.24 4.29 -2.11
CA ILE A 121 9.81 3.91 -2.23
C ILE A 121 9.19 3.71 -0.84
N PHE A 122 9.82 2.90 0.01
CA PHE A 122 9.36 2.68 1.38
C PHE A 122 9.34 3.97 2.21
N TYR A 123 10.34 4.83 2.03
CA TYR A 123 10.41 6.12 2.70
C TYR A 123 9.18 6.99 2.42
N HIS A 124 8.86 7.19 1.14
CA HIS A 124 7.73 8.00 0.72
C HIS A 124 6.38 7.38 1.14
N ILE A 125 6.25 6.05 1.12
CA ILE A 125 5.02 5.35 1.52
C ILE A 125 4.82 5.42 3.04
N PHE A 126 5.79 4.96 3.83
CA PHE A 126 5.56 4.67 5.25
C PHE A 126 5.97 5.80 6.20
N PHE A 127 6.92 6.65 5.80
CA PHE A 127 7.36 7.79 6.64
C PHE A 127 6.64 9.08 6.24
N LYS A 128 6.60 9.41 4.94
CA LYS A 128 5.91 10.60 4.43
C LYS A 128 4.40 10.41 4.24
N GLY A 129 3.94 9.18 4.03
CA GLY A 129 2.51 8.89 3.87
C GLY A 129 1.93 9.43 2.55
N GLU A 130 2.76 9.55 1.51
CA GLU A 130 2.41 10.27 0.28
C GLU A 130 1.28 9.63 -0.53
N LEU A 131 0.88 8.40 -0.20
CA LEU A 131 -0.26 7.76 -0.84
C LEU A 131 -1.62 8.29 -0.35
N ALA A 132 -1.67 8.87 0.86
CA ALA A 132 -2.91 9.24 1.52
C ALA A 132 -2.86 10.59 2.27
N ASN A 133 -1.79 11.38 2.11
CA ASN A 133 -1.63 12.68 2.77
C ASN A 133 -2.25 13.87 1.98
N PHE A 134 -3.12 13.58 1.01
CA PHE A 134 -3.80 14.59 0.20
C PHE A 134 -5.20 14.17 -0.22
N ASP A 135 -6.06 15.16 -0.37
CA ASP A 135 -7.44 15.01 -0.83
C ASP A 135 -7.55 15.06 -2.35
N LEU A 136 -8.56 14.37 -2.90
CA LEU A 136 -8.87 14.34 -4.33
C LEU A 136 -9.83 15.47 -4.72
N ASN A 137 -9.37 16.72 -4.57
CA ASN A 137 -10.22 17.91 -4.70
C ASN A 137 -10.14 18.59 -6.08
N GLN A 138 -9.27 18.11 -6.98
CA GLN A 138 -9.12 18.72 -8.31
C GLN A 138 -10.09 18.10 -9.33
N SER A 139 -10.58 18.89 -10.28
CA SER A 139 -11.56 18.45 -11.28
C SER A 139 -11.06 17.35 -12.23
N ASN A 140 -9.74 17.24 -12.39
CA ASN A 140 -9.07 16.20 -13.16
C ASN A 140 -8.73 14.94 -12.32
N GLN A 141 -9.16 14.86 -11.06
CA GLN A 141 -8.94 13.71 -10.20
C GLN A 141 -10.26 12.95 -10.01
N CYS A 142 -10.18 11.62 -10.01
CA CYS A 142 -11.32 10.75 -9.75
C CYS A 142 -10.90 9.62 -8.81
N GLU A 143 -11.83 9.15 -7.99
CA GLU A 143 -11.64 7.96 -7.16
C GLU A 143 -12.38 6.78 -7.82
N ALA A 144 -11.66 5.68 -8.04
CA ALA A 144 -12.12 4.56 -8.85
C ALA A 144 -13.28 3.79 -8.20
N ALA A 145 -13.22 3.54 -6.88
CA ALA A 145 -14.28 2.79 -6.18
C ALA A 145 -15.61 3.57 -6.13
N SER A 146 -15.54 4.90 -6.14
CA SER A 146 -16.70 5.80 -6.22
C SER A 146 -17.27 5.87 -7.64
N LEU A 147 -16.40 5.81 -8.65
CA LEU A 147 -16.79 5.84 -10.06
C LEU A 147 -17.41 4.51 -10.51
N TYR A 148 -16.92 3.40 -9.97
CA TYR A 148 -17.35 2.03 -10.29
C TYR A 148 -17.75 1.26 -9.02
N PRO A 149 -18.88 1.63 -8.37
CA PRO A 149 -19.32 1.03 -7.12
C PRO A 149 -19.76 -0.44 -7.26
N ASP A 150 -19.93 -0.91 -8.51
CA ASP A 150 -20.27 -2.30 -8.84
C ASP A 150 -19.06 -3.25 -8.72
N VAL A 151 -17.83 -2.72 -8.69
CA VAL A 151 -16.63 -3.53 -8.48
C VAL A 151 -16.52 -3.93 -7.02
N GLU A 152 -16.67 -5.22 -6.75
CA GLU A 152 -16.40 -5.80 -5.43
C GLU A 152 -14.89 -6.01 -5.25
N TYR A 153 -14.21 -4.98 -4.74
CA TYR A 153 -12.77 -5.06 -4.46
C TYR A 153 -12.46 -5.99 -3.27
N THR A 154 -11.28 -6.59 -3.31
CA THR A 154 -10.72 -7.41 -2.25
C THR A 154 -10.26 -6.54 -1.07
N SER A 155 -10.84 -6.75 0.11
CA SER A 155 -10.38 -6.07 1.32
C SER A 155 -9.03 -6.59 1.82
N VAL A 156 -8.32 -5.80 2.62
CA VAL A 156 -7.10 -6.26 3.30
C VAL A 156 -7.32 -7.55 4.10
N GLU A 157 -8.40 -7.63 4.87
CA GLU A 157 -8.75 -8.83 5.66
C GLU A 157 -9.01 -10.05 4.75
N ARG A 158 -9.75 -9.89 3.65
CA ARG A 158 -10.03 -10.96 2.68
C ARG A 158 -8.77 -11.40 1.92
N TYR A 159 -7.83 -10.49 1.68
CA TYR A 159 -6.56 -10.84 1.06
C TYR A 159 -5.69 -11.66 2.02
N LEU A 160 -5.53 -11.18 3.26
CA LEU A 160 -4.68 -11.82 4.27
C LEU A 160 -5.23 -13.17 4.76
N SER A 161 -6.56 -13.38 4.75
CA SER A 161 -7.16 -14.66 5.16
C SER A 161 -6.73 -15.85 4.29
N ARG A 162 -6.14 -15.60 3.11
CA ARG A 162 -5.58 -16.65 2.24
C ARG A 162 -4.31 -17.30 2.83
N PHE A 163 -3.68 -16.65 3.80
CA PHE A 163 -2.45 -17.09 4.45
C PHE A 163 -2.66 -17.66 5.86
N ALA A 164 -3.88 -17.52 6.41
CA ALA A 164 -4.23 -17.90 7.78
C ALA A 164 -4.66 -19.37 7.90
#